data_AF-A0A6J7L8Q8-F1
#
_entry.id   AF-A0A6J7L8Q8-F1
#
_cell.length_a   1.000
_cell.length_b   1.000
_cell.length_c   1.000
_cell.angle_alpha   90.00
_cell.angle_beta   90.00
_cell.angle_gamma   90.00
#
_symmetry.space_group_name_H-M   'P 1'
#
loop_
_entity.id
_entity.type
_entity.pdbx_description
1 polymer ?
#
loop_
_entity_poly.entity_id
_entity_poly.type
_entity_poly.pdbx_seq_one_letter_code
_entity_poly.pdbx_strand_id
1 'polypeptide(L)' 'MRLIDELDELHDHYARLVEAAVARDDLAAAESLAQGYEDDAIQLMAERENLTHLLPIQRGGRPESALRGAVRRLLPGRAA' A
#
# COMPACT_ATOMS: atom_id res chain seq x y z
N MET A 1 -16.08 -13.06 -8.39
CA MET A 1 -15.72 -11.79 -7.74
C MET A 1 -14.96 -10.96 -8.76
N ARG A 2 -15.12 -9.64 -8.82
CA ARG A 2 -14.39 -8.79 -9.80
C ARG A 2 -13.08 -8.31 -9.17
N LEU A 3 -12.06 -8.07 -9.99
CA LEU A 3 -10.75 -7.55 -9.54
C LEU A 3 -10.88 -6.27 -8.68
N ILE A 4 -11.81 -5.38 -9.04
CA ILE A 4 -12.07 -4.16 -8.27
C ILE A 4 -12.56 -4.50 -6.85
N ASP A 5 -13.48 -5.45 -6.72
CA ASP A 5 -14.01 -5.83 -5.40
C ASP A 5 -12.87 -6.44 -4.53
N GLU A 6 -11.95 -7.19 -5.14
CA GLU A 6 -10.78 -7.78 -4.44
C GLU A 6 -9.73 -6.73 -4.05
N LEU A 7 -9.53 -5.71 -4.89
CA LEU A 7 -8.65 -4.57 -4.57
C LEU A 7 -9.22 -3.71 -3.45
N ASP A 8 -10.54 -3.52 -3.42
CA ASP A 8 -11.21 -2.78 -2.34
C ASP A 8 -11.06 -3.54 -1.01
N GLU A 9 -11.25 -4.85 -0.99
CA GLU A 9 -11.02 -5.68 0.21
C GLU A 9 -9.56 -5.63 0.68
N LEU A 10 -8.61 -5.69 -0.26
CA LEU A 10 -7.17 -5.57 0.03
C LEU A 10 -6.85 -4.18 0.61
N HIS A 11 -7.42 -3.13 0.03
CA HIS A 11 -7.27 -1.76 0.51
C HIS A 11 -7.80 -1.61 1.94
N ASP A 12 -9.02 -2.07 2.21
CA ASP A 12 -9.65 -2.00 3.53
C ASP A 12 -8.88 -2.79 4.59
N HIS A 13 -8.24 -3.90 4.19
CA HIS A 13 -7.37 -4.66 5.08
C HIS A 13 -6.14 -3.84 5.49
N TYR A 14 -5.40 -3.31 4.51
CA TYR A 14 -4.18 -2.55 4.78
C TYR A 14 -4.46 -1.21 5.46
N ALA A 15 -5.57 -0.54 5.13
CA ALA A 15 -6.00 0.69 5.79
C ALA A 15 -6.15 0.48 7.31
N ARG A 16 -6.83 -0.59 7.74
CA ARG A 16 -6.99 -0.95 9.15
C ARG A 16 -5.66 -1.24 9.85
N LEU A 17 -4.73 -1.91 9.17
CA LEU A 17 -3.39 -2.18 9.73
C LEU A 17 -2.57 -0.89 9.89
N VAL A 18 -2.64 0.00 8.90
CA VAL A 18 -1.95 1.30 8.95
C VAL A 18 -2.54 2.18 10.05
N GLU A 19 -3.87 2.26 10.16
CA GLU A 19 -4.54 2.97 11.24
C GLU A 19 -4.10 2.45 12.62
N ALA A 20 -4.00 1.13 12.78
CA ALA A 20 -3.51 0.52 14.01
C ALA A 20 -2.04 0.86 14.30
N ALA A 21 -1.18 0.90 13.28
CA ALA A 21 0.22 1.30 13.42
C ALA A 21 0.36 2.79 13.81
N VAL A 22 -0.38 3.67 13.14
CA VAL A 22 -0.43 5.12 13.42
C VAL A 22 -0.95 5.37 14.84
N ALA A 23 -1.99 4.65 15.28
CA ALA A 23 -2.53 4.77 16.64
C ALA A 23 -1.49 4.44 17.74
N ARG A 24 -0.46 3.66 17.40
CA ARG A 24 0.67 3.32 18.29
C ARG A 24 1.89 4.23 18.10
N ASP A 25 1.79 5.30 17.30
CA ASP A 25 2.90 6.18 16.90
C ASP A 25 4.03 5.42 16.15
N ASP A 26 3.70 4.26 15.57
CA ASP A 26 4.63 3.36 14.88
C ASP A 26 4.63 3.64 13.37
N LEU A 27 5.21 4.79 13.01
CA LEU A 27 5.20 5.30 11.64
C LEU A 27 6.07 4.46 10.69
N ALA A 28 7.10 3.79 11.22
CA ALA A 28 7.93 2.88 10.45
C ALA A 28 7.12 1.64 10.01
N ALA A 29 6.31 1.07 10.92
CA ALA A 29 5.39 0.01 10.54
C ALA A 29 4.31 0.49 9.56
N ALA A 30 3.77 1.70 9.75
CA ALA A 30 2.80 2.27 8.82
C ALA A 30 3.36 2.41 7.39
N GLU A 31 4.61 2.86 7.23
CA GLU A 31 5.25 2.93 5.91
C GLU A 31 5.53 1.54 5.32
N SER A 32 6.00 0.58 6.13
CA SER A 32 6.20 -0.80 5.68
C SER A 32 4.90 -1.46 5.23
N LEU A 33 3.79 -1.20 5.92
CA LEU A 33 2.46 -1.69 5.55
C LEU A 33 1.97 -1.05 4.25
N ALA A 34 2.21 0.25 4.06
CA ALA A 34 1.88 0.94 2.83
C ALA A 34 2.63 0.35 1.62
N GLN A 35 3.92 0.02 1.79
CA GLN A 35 4.68 -0.67 0.75
C GLN A 35 4.15 -2.09 0.50
N GLY A 36 3.77 -2.81 1.55
CA GLY A 36 3.17 -4.14 1.43
C GLY A 36 1.89 -4.13 0.61
N TYR A 37 1.01 -3.15 0.83
CA TYR A 37 -0.20 -2.97 0.02
C TYR A 37 0.11 -2.80 -1.46
N GLU A 38 1.10 -1.97 -1.80
CA GLU A 38 1.49 -1.74 -3.20
C GLU A 38 1.98 -3.03 -3.87
N ASP A 39 2.78 -3.80 -3.15
CA ASP A 39 3.37 -5.04 -3.64
C ASP A 39 2.29 -6.11 -3.87
N ASP A 40 1.37 -6.27 -2.91
CA ASP A 40 0.28 -7.24 -2.97
C ASP A 40 -0.77 -6.84 -4.02
N ALA A 41 -1.08 -5.56 -4.16
CA ALA A 41 -2.00 -5.07 -5.19
C ALA A 41 -1.44 -5.33 -6.61
N ILE A 42 -0.13 -5.13 -6.80
CA ILE A 42 0.55 -5.45 -8.07
C ILE A 42 0.47 -6.94 -8.36
N GLN A 43 0.74 -7.79 -7.35
CA GLN A 43 0.65 -9.24 -7.49
C GLN A 43 -0.76 -9.67 -7.87
N LEU A 44 -1.78 -9.16 -7.17
CA LEU A 44 -3.19 -9.47 -7.42
C LEU A 44 -3.62 -9.09 -8.85
N MET A 45 -3.26 -7.88 -9.30
CA MET A 45 -3.56 -7.44 -10.67
C MET A 45 -2.84 -8.32 -11.70
N ALA A 46 -1.57 -8.66 -11.46
CA ALA A 46 -0.80 -9.49 -12.37
C ALA A 46 -1.36 -10.93 -12.48
N GLU A 47 -1.82 -11.50 -11.38
CA GLU A 47 -2.47 -12.82 -11.35
C GLU A 47 -3.80 -12.80 -12.10
N ARG A 48 -4.65 -11.78 -11.83
CA ARG A 48 -5.98 -11.68 -12.45
C ARG A 48 -5.94 -11.41 -13.94
N GLU A 49 -4.96 -10.64 -14.41
CA GLU A 49 -4.77 -10.32 -15.82
C GLU A 49 -3.83 -11.32 -16.54
N ASN A 50 -3.35 -12.37 -15.86
CA ASN A 50 -2.39 -13.34 -16.38
C ASN A 50 -1.07 -12.71 -16.89
N LEU A 51 -0.66 -11.62 -16.23
CA LEU A 51 0.53 -10.81 -16.50
C LEU A 51 1.66 -11.08 -15.51
N THR A 52 1.63 -12.17 -14.75
CA THR A 52 2.67 -12.54 -13.77
C THR A 52 4.07 -12.65 -14.37
N HIS A 53 4.18 -12.93 -15.67
CA HIS A 53 5.44 -12.94 -16.41
C HIS A 53 6.12 -11.55 -16.53
N LEU A 54 5.40 -10.47 -16.22
CA LEU A 54 5.94 -9.10 -16.14
C LEU A 54 6.52 -8.77 -14.76
N LEU A 55 6.49 -9.72 -13.82
CA LEU A 55 7.05 -9.56 -12.49
C LEU A 55 8.51 -10.06 -12.43
N PRO A 56 9.39 -9.40 -11.64
CA PRO A 56 9.13 -8.18 -10.87
C PRO A 56 9.10 -6.95 -11.78
N ILE A 57 8.11 -6.07 -11.58
CA ILE A 57 8.09 -4.77 -12.27
C ILE A 57 9.27 -3.95 -11.72
N GLN A 58 10.28 -3.68 -12.56
CA GLN A 58 11.39 -2.79 -12.22
C GLN A 58 10.81 -1.40 -11.87
N ARG A 59 10.83 -1.04 -10.57
CA ARG A 59 10.14 0.12 -9.98
C ARG A 59 10.84 1.45 -10.26
N GLY A 60 11.23 1.71 -11.51
CA GLY A 60 11.81 2.99 -11.92
C GLY A 60 10.79 4.14 -11.83
N GLY A 61 10.70 4.79 -10.67
CA GLY A 61 10.06 6.12 -10.52
C GLY A 61 8.52 6.15 -10.59
N ARG A 62 7.81 5.28 -9.85
CA ARG A 62 6.34 5.40 -9.75
C ARG A 62 5.91 6.62 -8.90
N PRO A 63 4.77 7.24 -9.25
CA PRO A 63 4.09 8.18 -8.38
C PRO A 63 3.65 7.48 -7.08
N GLU A 64 3.84 8.19 -5.96
CA GLU A 64 3.52 7.75 -4.60
C GLU A 64 2.05 7.27 -4.49
N SER A 65 1.80 6.10 -3.89
CA SER A 65 0.42 5.65 -3.66
C SER A 65 -0.33 6.59 -2.73
N ALA A 66 -1.66 6.58 -2.81
CA ALA A 66 -2.51 7.38 -1.93
C ALA A 66 -2.25 7.10 -0.44
N LEU A 67 -1.96 5.84 -0.10
CA LEU A 67 -1.64 5.42 1.26
C LEU A 67 -0.28 5.94 1.72
N ARG A 68 0.75 5.81 0.87
CA ARG A 68 2.08 6.36 1.16
C ARG A 68 2.04 7.89 1.31
N GLY A 69 1.28 8.57 0.44
CA GLY A 69 1.01 9.99 0.55
C GLY A 69 0.26 10.38 1.83
N ALA A 70 -0.66 9.55 2.32
CA ALA A 70 -1.34 9.77 3.59
C ALA A 70 -0.38 9.62 4.79
N VAL A 71 0.42 8.56 4.84
CA VAL A 71 1.45 8.35 5.87
C VAL A 71 2.44 9.53 5.89
N ARG A 72 2.90 9.97 4.72
CA ARG A 72 3.81 11.11 4.60
C ARG A 72 3.21 12.43 5.08
N ARG A 73 1.88 12.61 4.98
CA ARG A 73 1.18 13.79 5.53
C ARG A 73 1.00 13.74 7.04
N LEU A 74 1.11 12.56 7.67
CA LEU A 74 1.09 12.42 9.13
C LEU A 74 2.47 12.73 9.76
N LEU A 75 3.55 12.49 9.02
CA LEU A 75 4.93 12.76 9.44
C LEU A 75 5.35 14.24 9.71
N PRO A 76 4.77 15.32 9.13
CA PRO A 76 5.28 16.68 9.31
C PRO A 76 4.92 17.34 10.65
N GLY A 77 4.10 16.69 11.49
CA GLY A 77 3.51 17.33 12.68
C GLY A 77 4.31 17.27 13.98
N ARG A 78 5.50 16.64 14.02
CA ARG A 78 6.21 16.37 15.29
C ARG A 78 7.68 16.78 15.33
N ALA A 79 8.00 17.86 14.63
CA ALA A 79 9.26 18.60 14.82
C ALA A 79 8.93 20.05 15.20
N ALA A 80 8.41 20.24 16.41
CA ALA A 80 8.31 21.52 17.11
C ALA A 80 8.52 21.29 18.61
#